data_AF-A0A1C5G4Z7-F1
#
_entry.id   AF-A0A1C5G4Z7-F1
#
_cell.length_a   1.000
_cell.length_b   1.000
_cell.length_c   1.000
_cell.angle_alpha   90.00
_cell.angle_beta   90.00
_cell.angle_gamma   90.00
#
_symmetry.space_group_name_H-M   'P 1'
#
loop_
_entity.id
_entity.type
_entity.pdbx_description
1 polymer ?
#
loop_
_entity_poly.entity_id
_entity_poly.type
_entity_poly.pdbx_seq_one_letter_code
_entity_poly.pdbx_strand_id
1 'polypeptide(L)'
;MSHTLLVWLVGGLLLVGAGFATALLPRWRARERERRTAWSTARAAIDSAAVSRDAAATRVPQAERLLTRAESMAAGRGGASAARAAAQHAREADRLWRTHQ
;
A
#
# COMPACT_ATOMS: atom_id res chain seq x y z
N MET A 1 -4.22 -21.73 49.36
CA MET A 1 -5.49 -21.60 48.61
C MET A 1 -5.46 -20.52 47.53
N SER A 2 -4.74 -19.40 47.72
CA SER A 2 -4.63 -18.30 46.73
C SER A 2 -3.75 -18.59 45.50
N HIS A 3 -2.72 -19.42 45.63
CA HIS A 3 -1.79 -19.72 44.53
C HIS A 3 -2.43 -20.52 43.40
N THR A 4 -3.34 -21.45 43.71
CA THR A 4 -4.02 -22.29 42.71
C THR A 4 -4.96 -21.46 41.82
N LEU A 5 -5.62 -20.45 42.39
CA LEU A 5 -6.46 -19.50 41.66
C LEU A 5 -5.64 -18.60 40.73
N LEU A 6 -4.48 -18.12 41.19
CA LEU A 6 -3.56 -17.34 40.37
C LEU A 6 -3.05 -18.14 39.17
N VAL A 7 -2.68 -19.41 39.37
CA VAL A 7 -2.23 -20.30 38.28
C VAL A 7 -3.34 -20.51 37.25
N TRP A 8 -4.58 -20.69 37.68
CA TRP A 8 -5.72 -20.82 36.77
C TRP A 8 -6.03 -19.54 36.01
N LEU A 9 -5.95 -18.38 36.66
CA LEU A 9 -6.16 -17.09 35.99
C LEU A 9 -5.05 -16.79 34.98
N VAL A 10 -3.79 -17.04 35.33
CA VAL A 10 -2.66 -16.87 34.41
C VAL A 10 -2.79 -17.83 33.23
N GLY A 11 -3.11 -19.10 33.49
CA GLY A 11 -3.33 -20.10 32.45
C GLY A 11 -4.48 -19.73 31.50
N GLY A 12 -5.62 -19.30 32.05
CA GLY A 12 -6.77 -18.83 31.27
C GLY A 12 -6.43 -17.59 30.44
N LEU A 13 -5.72 -16.62 31.02
CA LEU A 13 -5.30 -15.41 30.31
C LEU A 13 -4.30 -15.72 29.19
N LEU A 14 -3.37 -16.65 29.40
CA LEU A 14 -2.45 -17.13 28.36
C LEU A 14 -3.21 -17.81 27.23
N LEU A 15 -4.21 -18.64 27.53
CA LEU A 15 -4.99 -19.36 26.53
C LEU A 15 -5.84 -18.38 25.70
N VAL A 16 -6.50 -17.42 26.37
CA VAL A 16 -7.26 -16.35 25.71
C VAL A 16 -6.34 -15.46 24.89
N GLY A 17 -5.18 -15.08 25.44
CA GLY A 17 -4.17 -14.29 24.75
C GLY A 17 -3.62 -15.00 23.51
N ALA A 18 -3.36 -16.30 23.61
CA ALA A 18 -2.89 -17.12 22.48
C ALA A 18 -3.96 -17.24 21.38
N GLY A 19 -5.22 -17.47 21.75
CA GLY A 19 -6.35 -17.50 20.81
C GLY A 19 -6.57 -16.14 20.14
N PHE A 20 -6.48 -15.07 20.91
CA PHE A 20 -6.60 -13.71 20.40
C PHE A 20 -5.44 -13.36 19.47
N ALA A 21 -4.20 -13.69 19.82
CA ALA A 21 -3.02 -13.49 19.00
C ALA A 21 -3.12 -14.26 17.68
N THR A 22 -3.56 -15.51 17.70
CA THR A 22 -3.76 -16.34 16.49
C THR A 22 -4.87 -15.82 15.59
N ALA A 23 -5.90 -15.16 16.11
CA ALA A 23 -6.94 -14.50 15.31
C ALA A 23 -6.52 -13.12 14.77
N LEU A 24 -5.70 -12.38 15.53
CA LEU A 24 -5.33 -11.01 15.19
C LEU A 24 -4.11 -10.94 14.25
N LEU A 25 -3.08 -11.77 14.46
CA LEU A 25 -1.90 -11.85 13.58
C LEU A 25 -2.23 -12.00 12.08
N PRO A 26 -3.12 -12.91 11.64
CA PRO A 26 -3.39 -13.10 10.22
C PRO A 26 -4.07 -11.88 9.60
N ARG A 27 -4.92 -11.16 10.35
CA ARG A 27 -5.53 -9.91 9.88
C ARG A 27 -4.49 -8.79 9.70
N TRP A 28 -3.51 -8.72 10.59
CA TRP A 28 -2.43 -7.74 10.49
C TRP A 28 -1.49 -8.09 9.34
N ARG A 29 -1.13 -9.37 9.18
CA ARG A 29 -0.34 -9.84 8.03
C ARG A 29 -1.07 -9.64 6.70
N ALA A 30 -2.38 -9.83 6.64
CA ALA A 30 -3.17 -9.58 5.43
C ALA A 30 -3.10 -8.10 5.04
N ARG A 31 -3.26 -7.18 6.00
CA ARG A 31 -3.11 -5.73 5.75
C ARG A 31 -1.70 -5.33 5.36
N GLU A 32 -0.69 -5.94 5.96
CA GLU A 32 0.72 -5.69 5.63
C GLU A 32 1.05 -6.17 4.22
N ARG A 33 0.54 -7.36 3.85
CA ARG A 33 0.66 -7.89 2.48
C ARG A 33 -0.06 -6.97 1.50
N GLU A 34 -1.32 -6.62 1.76
CA GLU A 34 -2.10 -5.73 0.90
C GLU A 34 -1.43 -4.36 0.73
N ARG A 35 -0.79 -3.83 1.78
CA ARG A 35 0.05 -2.63 1.71
C ARG A 35 1.22 -2.83 0.75
N ARG A 36 1.97 -3.92 0.89
CA ARG A 36 3.12 -4.23 0.01
C ARG A 36 2.69 -4.42 -1.43
N THR A 37 1.58 -5.12 -1.69
CA THR A 37 1.06 -5.34 -3.04
C THR A 37 0.58 -4.03 -3.66
N ALA A 38 -0.15 -3.20 -2.90
CA ALA A 38 -0.58 -1.89 -3.36
C ALA A 38 0.62 -0.99 -3.70
N TRP A 39 1.68 -1.07 -2.90
CA TRP A 39 2.94 -0.38 -3.18
C TRP A 39 3.61 -0.91 -4.44
N SER A 40 3.81 -2.21 -4.58
CA SER A 40 4.42 -2.78 -5.79
C SER A 40 3.64 -2.40 -7.06
N THR A 41 2.31 -2.41 -6.99
CA THR A 41 1.45 -1.97 -8.11
C THR A 41 1.60 -0.48 -8.39
N ALA A 42 1.67 0.36 -7.36
CA ALA A 42 1.90 1.79 -7.53
C ALA A 42 3.26 2.07 -8.19
N ARG A 43 4.31 1.35 -7.78
CA ARG A 43 5.66 1.52 -8.33
C ARG A 43 5.75 1.05 -9.78
N ALA A 44 5.15 -0.10 -10.09
CA ALA A 44 5.03 -0.56 -11.47
C ALA A 44 4.25 0.43 -12.37
N ALA A 45 3.20 1.07 -11.84
CA ALA A 45 2.44 2.07 -12.58
C ALA A 45 3.23 3.38 -12.81
N ILE A 46 4.06 3.79 -11.85
CA ILE A 46 4.96 4.94 -12.00
C ILE A 46 6.03 4.62 -13.05
N ASP A 47 6.64 3.43 -13.00
CA ASP A 47 7.65 3.02 -13.97
C ASP A 47 7.05 2.93 -15.38
N SER A 48 5.85 2.37 -15.55
CA SER A 48 5.18 2.34 -16.85
C SER A 48 4.88 3.75 -17.37
N ALA A 49 4.43 4.64 -16.48
CA ALA A 49 4.15 6.03 -16.83
C ALA A 49 5.44 6.79 -17.22
N ALA A 50 6.57 6.51 -16.56
CA ALA A 50 7.87 7.06 -16.93
C ALA A 50 8.33 6.58 -18.32
N VAL A 51 8.09 5.32 -18.67
CA VAL A 51 8.36 4.79 -20.02
C VAL A 51 7.48 5.48 -21.08
N SER A 52 6.18 5.66 -20.80
CA SER A 52 5.29 6.39 -21.71
C SER A 52 5.68 7.86 -21.87
N ARG A 53 6.19 8.51 -20.82
CA ARG A 53 6.78 9.85 -20.92
C ARG A 53 7.98 9.88 -21.87
N ASP A 54 8.84 8.87 -21.79
CA ASP A 54 10.04 8.76 -22.63
C ASP A 54 9.70 8.41 -24.10
N ALA A 55 8.61 7.66 -24.30
CA ALA A 55 8.09 7.32 -25.62
C ALA A 55 7.21 8.42 -26.26
N ALA A 56 6.73 9.38 -25.49
CA ALA A 56 5.90 10.47 -25.99
C ALA A 56 6.75 11.54 -26.69
N ALA A 57 6.47 11.79 -27.99
CA ALA A 57 7.14 12.84 -28.76
C ALA A 57 6.79 14.26 -28.26
N THR A 58 5.66 14.40 -27.58
CA THR A 58 5.08 15.67 -27.11
C THR A 58 4.95 15.68 -25.59
N ARG A 59 5.54 16.69 -24.94
CA ARG A 59 5.40 16.88 -23.49
C ARG A 59 4.01 17.43 -23.16
N VAL A 60 3.24 16.66 -22.41
CA VAL A 60 1.93 17.08 -21.87
C VAL A 60 2.11 17.54 -20.42
N PRO A 61 2.10 18.87 -20.14
CA PRO A 61 2.40 19.41 -18.81
C PRO A 61 1.36 19.03 -17.73
N GLN A 62 0.16 18.60 -18.13
CA GLN A 62 -0.85 18.09 -17.20
C GLN A 62 -0.53 16.66 -16.73
N ALA A 63 -0.02 15.81 -17.62
CA ALA A 63 0.41 14.46 -17.30
C ALA A 63 1.68 14.46 -16.43
N GLU A 64 2.64 15.37 -16.70
CA GLU A 64 3.81 15.55 -15.83
C GLU A 64 3.43 15.94 -14.40
N ARG A 65 2.48 16.89 -14.23
CA ARG A 65 1.99 17.26 -12.88
C ARG A 65 1.36 16.08 -12.15
N LEU A 66 0.61 15.23 -12.84
CA LEU A 66 0.00 14.04 -12.26
C LEU A 66 1.07 13.01 -11.84
N LEU A 67 2.11 12.82 -12.66
CA LEU A 67 3.25 11.95 -12.34
C LEU A 67 4.01 12.46 -11.10
N THR A 68 4.38 13.74 -11.05
CA THR A 68 5.06 14.33 -9.88
C THR A 68 4.21 14.22 -8.61
N ARG A 69 2.88 14.31 -8.74
CA ARG A 69 1.96 14.10 -7.61
C ARG A 69 1.95 12.64 -7.15
N ALA A 70 1.97 11.68 -8.08
CA ALA A 70 2.11 10.27 -7.76
C ALA A 70 3.44 9.96 -7.06
N GLU A 71 4.55 10.56 -7.54
CA GLU A 71 5.89 10.42 -6.97
C GLU A 71 5.99 11.00 -5.55
N SER A 72 5.40 12.17 -5.29
CA SER A 72 5.40 12.76 -3.95
C SER A 72 4.56 11.96 -2.94
N MET A 73 3.43 11.38 -3.37
CA MET A 73 2.65 10.44 -2.55
C MET A 73 3.42 9.15 -2.27
N ALA A 74 4.20 8.69 -3.24
CA ALA A 74 5.16 7.59 -3.09
C ALA A 74 6.27 7.93 -2.08
N ALA A 75 6.87 9.12 -2.15
CA ALA A 75 7.93 9.54 -1.23
C ALA A 75 7.44 9.60 0.23
N GLY A 76 6.17 9.95 0.45
CA GLY A 76 5.57 10.04 1.79
C GLY A 76 5.39 8.71 2.54
N ARG A 77 5.70 7.54 1.95
CA ARG A 77 5.50 6.19 2.54
C ARG A 77 4.16 6.04 3.27
N GLY A 78 3.09 6.55 2.67
CA GLY A 78 1.73 6.44 3.20
C GLY A 78 1.21 5.00 3.26
N GLY A 79 0.05 4.81 3.87
CA GLY A 79 -0.63 3.51 3.92
C GLY A 79 -1.17 3.03 2.57
N ALA A 80 -1.84 1.86 2.57
CA ALA A 80 -2.38 1.23 1.35
C ALA A 80 -3.29 2.16 0.51
N SER A 81 -4.04 3.06 1.17
CA SER A 81 -4.86 4.07 0.49
C SER A 81 -4.03 5.06 -0.33
N ALA A 82 -2.91 5.54 0.21
CA ALA A 82 -1.98 6.44 -0.48
C ALA A 82 -1.33 5.74 -1.69
N ALA A 83 -0.95 4.47 -1.54
CA ALA A 83 -0.42 3.67 -2.65
C ALA A 83 -1.46 3.50 -3.77
N ARG A 84 -2.73 3.21 -3.43
CA ARG A 84 -3.81 3.13 -4.44
C ARG A 84 -4.05 4.45 -5.15
N ALA A 85 -4.03 5.57 -4.42
CA ALA A 85 -4.20 6.91 -5.00
C ALA A 85 -3.05 7.25 -5.97
N ALA A 86 -1.80 6.97 -5.59
CA ALA A 86 -0.63 7.13 -6.45
C ALA A 86 -0.74 6.28 -7.73
N ALA A 87 -1.16 5.02 -7.61
CA ALA A 87 -1.37 4.13 -8.76
C ALA A 87 -2.49 4.60 -9.70
N GLN A 88 -3.51 5.29 -9.21
CA GLN A 88 -4.54 5.87 -10.07
C GLN A 88 -4.05 7.12 -10.79
N HIS A 89 -3.34 8.01 -10.11
CA HIS A 89 -2.75 9.20 -10.73
C HIS A 89 -1.74 8.83 -11.84
N ALA A 90 -0.91 7.81 -11.61
CA ALA A 90 0.02 7.30 -12.62
C ALA A 90 -0.72 6.73 -13.85
N ARG A 91 -1.83 6.00 -13.63
CA ARG A 91 -2.65 5.45 -14.73
C ARG A 91 -3.38 6.51 -15.55
N GLU A 92 -3.81 7.61 -14.92
CA GLU A 92 -4.40 8.75 -15.64
C GLU A 92 -3.36 9.50 -16.46
N ALA A 93 -2.16 9.73 -15.91
CA ALA A 93 -1.05 10.32 -16.65
C ALA A 93 -0.69 9.49 -17.89
N ASP A 94 -0.58 8.16 -17.72
CA ASP A 94 -0.31 7.23 -18.82
C ASP A 94 -1.40 7.26 -19.90
N ARG A 95 -2.68 7.36 -19.50
CA ARG A 95 -3.79 7.50 -20.44
C ARG A 95 -3.70 8.80 -21.24
N LEU A 96 -3.36 9.91 -20.58
CA LEU A 96 -3.16 11.20 -21.24
C LEU A 96 -2.04 11.14 -22.27
N TRP A 97 -0.88 10.59 -21.93
CA TRP A 97 0.22 10.45 -22.89
C TRP A 97 -0.15 9.58 -24.08
N ARG A 98 -0.83 8.45 -23.88
CA ARG A 98 -1.32 7.60 -24.99
C ARG A 98 -2.37 8.26 -25.88
N THR A 99 -3.12 9.23 -25.36
CA THR A 99 -4.12 9.97 -26.15
C THR A 99 -3.48 11.13 -26.95
N HIS A 100 -2.29 11.58 -26.52
CA HIS A 100 -1.55 12.68 -27.12
C HIS A 100 -0.32 12.23 -27.94
N GLN A 101 -0.10 10.92 -28.06
CA GLN A 101 0.91 10.27 -28.89
C GLN A 101 0.39 10.13 -30.33
#